data_AF-A0A6B2SD33-F1
#
_entry.id   AF-A0A6B2SD33-F1
#
_cell.length_a   1.000
_cell.length_b   1.000
_cell.length_c   1.000
_cell.angle_alpha   90.00
_cell.angle_beta   90.00
_cell.angle_gamma   90.00
#
_symmetry.space_group_name_H-M   'P 1'
#
loop_
_entity.id
_entity.type
_entity.pdbx_description
1 polymer ?
#
loop_
_entity_poly.entity_id
_entity_poly.type
_entity_poly.pdbx_seq_one_letter_code
_entity_poly.pdbx_strand_id
1 'polypeptide(L)' 'MRGDAGGRTGRDGGNGDESDRGDLGGPLWFQVLGPVRAWRDGQALTLGSPQQRATLAALLLRGG' A
#
# COMPACT_ATOMS: atom_id res chain seq x y z
N MET A 1 -26.21 15.84 48.55
CA MET A 1 -25.29 14.84 47.98
C MET A 1 -25.12 15.13 46.49
N ARG A 2 -23.85 15.13 46.01
CA ARG A 2 -23.29 15.07 44.63
C ARG A 2 -24.29 14.58 43.56
N GLY A 3 -24.36 15.07 42.33
CA GLY A 3 -23.34 15.62 41.43
C GLY A 3 -23.65 15.06 40.03
N ASP A 4 -23.87 15.98 39.11
CA ASP A 4 -23.78 15.91 37.64
C ASP A 4 -22.69 14.97 37.07
N ALA A 5 -23.02 14.27 35.98
CA ALA A 5 -22.15 13.92 34.85
C ALA A 5 -22.86 12.85 33.99
N GLY A 6 -23.24 13.17 32.75
CA GLY A 6 -22.41 12.82 31.60
C GLY A 6 -22.67 11.35 31.21
N GLY A 7 -23.57 11.06 30.28
CA GLY A 7 -23.24 11.24 28.88
C GLY A 7 -22.01 10.40 28.54
N ARG A 8 -22.21 9.18 28.02
CA ARG A 8 -21.24 8.43 27.23
C ARG A 8 -21.91 7.16 26.69
N THR A 9 -22.53 7.33 25.53
CA THR A 9 -22.73 6.25 24.56
C THR A 9 -21.35 5.70 24.21
N GLY A 10 -20.91 4.67 24.93
CA GLY A 10 -19.77 3.88 24.53
C GLY A 10 -20.18 2.98 23.38
N ARG A 11 -20.34 3.56 22.20
CA ARG A 11 -20.25 2.84 20.93
C ARG A 11 -18.79 2.41 20.82
N ASP A 12 -18.48 1.26 21.37
CA ASP A 12 -17.27 0.48 21.12
C ASP A 12 -17.40 -0.21 19.76
N GLY A 13 -17.51 0.62 18.71
CA GLY A 13 -17.15 0.22 17.37
C GLY A 13 -15.64 0.00 17.33
N GLY A 14 -15.17 -1.12 17.88
CA GLY A 14 -13.82 -1.60 17.70
C GLY A 14 -13.67 -2.02 16.25
N ASN A 15 -13.40 -1.05 15.36
CA ASN A 15 -12.95 -1.30 14.00
C ASN A 15 -11.50 -1.81 14.07
N GLY A 16 -11.33 -3.04 14.57
CA GLY A 16 -10.04 -3.63 14.93
C GLY A 16 -9.44 -4.53 13.87
N ASP A 17 -10.04 -4.66 12.70
CA ASP A 17 -9.62 -5.61 11.64
C ASP A 17 -9.87 -5.02 10.23
N GLU A 18 -9.43 -3.79 10.01
CA GLU A 18 -9.24 -3.27 8.65
C GLU A 18 -7.76 -3.06 8.32
N SER A 19 -6.94 -2.85 9.36
CA SER A 19 -5.49 -2.64 9.20
C SER A 19 -4.70 -3.92 8.95
N ASP A 20 -5.25 -5.11 9.23
CA ASP A 20 -4.57 -6.40 9.02
C ASP A 20 -4.68 -6.90 7.56
N ARG A 21 -5.62 -6.38 6.77
CA ARG A 21 -5.64 -6.61 5.31
C ARG A 21 -4.61 -5.78 4.53
N GLY A 22 -3.80 -4.98 5.24
CA GLY A 22 -2.70 -4.18 4.69
C GLY A 22 -1.37 -4.95 4.52
N ASP A 23 -1.23 -6.14 5.10
CA ASP A 23 0.02 -6.93 5.05
C ASP A 23 0.21 -7.71 3.73
N LEU A 24 -0.66 -7.48 2.73
CA LEU A 24 -0.51 -8.06 1.38
C LEU A 24 0.57 -7.38 0.53
N GLY A 25 1.35 -6.48 1.13
CA GLY A 25 2.34 -5.64 0.47
C GLY A 25 1.70 -4.39 -0.10
N GLY A 26 2.11 -3.23 0.41
CA GLY A 26 1.59 -1.93 0.02
C GLY A 26 1.64 -1.64 -1.49
N PRO A 27 1.01 -0.54 -1.92
CA PRO A 27 0.76 -0.26 -3.33
C PRO A 27 2.05 -0.26 -4.17
N LEU A 28 2.01 -0.96 -5.30
CA LEU A 28 3.13 -1.16 -6.21
C LEU A 28 2.97 -0.30 -7.47
N TRP A 29 3.97 0.53 -7.75
CA TRP A 29 3.97 1.48 -8.87
C TRP A 29 5.17 1.25 -9.78
N PHE A 30 4.98 1.43 -11.09
CA PHE A 30 6.03 1.29 -12.09
C PHE A 30 6.09 2.52 -12.99
N GLN A 31 7.30 3.00 -13.26
CA GLN A 31 7.55 4.02 -14.26
C GLN A 31 8.26 3.37 -15.45
N VAL A 32 7.61 3.43 -16.63
CA VAL A 32 8.10 2.82 -17.87
C VAL A 32 8.37 3.83 -18.99
N LEU A 33 7.90 5.06 -18.87
CA LEU A 33 8.13 6.16 -19.83
C LEU A 33 9.48 6.85 -19.55
N GLY A 34 10.55 6.06 -19.51
CA GLY A 34 11.89 6.47 -19.08
C GLY A 34 12.66 5.27 -18.53
N PRO A 35 13.77 5.49 -17.81
CA PRO A 35 14.47 4.41 -17.12
C PRO A 35 13.52 3.67 -16.18
N VAL A 36 13.40 2.35 -16.34
CA VAL A 36 12.41 1.54 -15.61
C VAL A 36 12.70 1.57 -14.11
N ARG A 37 11.72 2.06 -13.33
CA ARG A 37 11.76 2.15 -11.87
C ARG A 37 10.50 1.54 -11.26
N ALA A 38 10.63 1.00 -10.06
CA ALA A 38 9.50 0.50 -9.30
C ALA A 38 9.54 1.02 -7.87
N TRP A 39 8.35 1.16 -7.28
CA TRP A 39 8.17 1.52 -5.89
C TRP A 39 7.14 0.60 -5.26
N ARG A 40 7.41 0.08 -4.06
CA ARG A 40 6.44 -0.61 -3.23
C ARG A 40 6.27 0.19 -1.96
N ASP A 41 5.05 0.60 -1.66
CA ASP A 41 4.73 1.35 -0.44
C ASP A 41 5.61 2.63 -0.31
N GLY A 42 5.81 3.31 -1.44
CA GLY A 42 6.68 4.49 -1.54
C GLY A 42 8.19 4.21 -1.49
N GLN A 43 8.63 2.98 -1.22
CA GLN A 43 10.04 2.59 -1.21
C GLN A 43 10.52 2.13 -2.59
N ALA A 44 11.64 2.67 -3.06
CA ALA A 44 12.22 2.30 -4.35
C ALA A 44 12.69 0.83 -4.35
N LEU A 45 12.24 0.06 -5.34
CA LEU A 45 12.66 -1.33 -5.54
C LEU A 45 13.81 -1.42 -6.55
N THR A 46 14.83 -2.19 -6.20
CA THR A 46 15.92 -2.55 -7.13
C THR A 46 15.42 -3.64 -8.08
N LEU A 47 15.13 -3.26 -9.33
CA LEU A 47 14.55 -4.15 -10.33
C LEU A 47 15.54 -5.11 -11.03
N GLY A 48 16.65 -5.47 -10.37
CA GLY A 48 17.64 -6.41 -10.91
C GLY A 48 18.37 -5.89 -12.16
N SER A 49 18.80 -6.79 -13.05
CA SER A 49 19.62 -6.44 -14.22
C SER A 49 18.87 -5.59 -15.26
N PRO A 50 19.56 -4.84 -16.14
CA PRO A 50 18.90 -4.08 -17.21
C PRO A 50 18.00 -4.94 -18.11
N GLN A 51 18.39 -6.19 -18.40
CA GLN A 51 17.55 -7.09 -19.19
C GLN A 51 16.31 -7.56 -18.42
N GLN A 52 16.43 -7.86 -17.12
CA GLN A 52 15.27 -8.21 -16.28
C GLN A 52 14.27 -7.05 -16.21
N ARG A 53 14.75 -5.81 -16.12
CA ARG A 53 13.92 -4.60 -16.18
C ARG A 53 13.17 -4.46 -17.50
N ALA A 54 13.86 -4.70 -18.62
CA ALA A 54 13.26 -4.63 -19.94
C ALA A 54 12.16 -5.70 -20.11
N THR A 55 12.42 -6.93 -19.67
CA THR A 55 11.42 -8.01 -19.67
C THR A 55 10.22 -7.66 -18.80
N LEU A 56 10.43 -7.15 -17.58
CA LEU A 56 9.35 -6.71 -16.70
C LEU A 56 8.52 -5.58 -17.32
N ALA A 57 9.19 -4.57 -17.90
CA ALA A 57 8.50 -3.47 -18.59
C ALA A 57 7.67 -3.97 -19.78
N ALA A 58 8.19 -4.92 -20.56
CA ALA A 58 7.46 -5.52 -21.68
C ALA A 58 6.23 -6.31 -21.19
N LEU A 59 6.34 -7.01 -20.05
CA LEU A 59 5.21 -7.72 -19.43
C LEU A 59 4.15 -6.75 -18.91
N LEU A 60 4.56 -5.66 -18.25
CA LEU A 60 3.65 -4.63 -17.75
C LEU A 60 2.94 -3.89 -18.89
N LEU A 61 3.63 -3.60 -19.99
CA LEU A 61 3.05 -2.93 -21.16
C LEU A 61 2.05 -3.82 -21.90
N ARG A 62 2.24 -5.14 -21.84
CA ARG A 62 1.35 -6.13 -22.46
C ARG A 62 0.16 -6.50 -21.56
N GLY A 63 0.37 -6.53 -20.25
CA GLY A 63 -0.65 -6.86 -19.26
C GLY A 63 -1.47 -5.67 -18.75
N GLY A 64 -1.22 -4.46 -19.28
CA GLY A 64 -2.04 -3.27 -19.06
C GLY A 64 -3.34 -3.30 -19.85
#